data_AF-A0A353LVL6-F1
#
_entry.id   AF-A0A353LVL6-F1
#
_cell.length_a   1.000
_cell.length_b   1.000
_cell.length_c   1.000
_cell.angle_alpha   90.00
_cell.angle_beta   90.00
_cell.angle_gamma   90.00
#
_symmetry.space_group_name_H-M   'P 1'
#
loop_
_entity.id
_entity.type
_entity.pdbx_description
1 polymer ?
#
loop_
_entity_poly.entity_id
_entity_poly.type
_entity_poly.pdbx_seq_one_letter_code
_entity_poly.pdbx_strand_id
1 'polypeptide(L)'
;RLPYDEETNHLPVFGIKRGSHAFFAVIEEGAALAQIRADIARPASQYNVAYAAFQTIPKSARRLDQFTQINLYQTRAYGGDLQVRYAFLYDEDATYSGMARFYQDYLLEEGTLARHTKDGIPFFLEVLGVVPKTQPILGVAREVQLPLTSFAEAQVMVQSLLDTGISNVQLRLSGWLSGGVQHRYPNGVKLAPGLGGRTGLTELAQFLQERDVDFYPAVEFLKVHRSGILQGFQPRRDGARAVSGLYATLPNYDLVTHTALSEGAAYVLSPRALPKLVSDFLQEYQNFGIK
;
A
#
# COMPACT_ATOMS: atom_id res chain seq x y z
N ARG A 1 -11.95 -12.55 -25.09
CA ARG A 1 -10.81 -11.67 -24.72
C ARG A 1 -11.36 -10.26 -24.79
N LEU A 2 -11.47 -9.55 -23.66
CA LEU A 2 -11.84 -8.12 -23.72
C LEU A 2 -10.68 -7.40 -24.42
N PRO A 3 -10.92 -6.52 -25.40
CA PRO A 3 -9.88 -5.91 -26.23
C PRO A 3 -9.16 -4.73 -25.53
N TYR A 4 -9.18 -4.70 -24.20
CA TYR A 4 -8.66 -3.59 -23.41
C TYR A 4 -7.54 -4.12 -22.52
N ASP A 5 -6.40 -3.42 -22.53
CA ASP A 5 -5.34 -3.64 -21.56
C ASP A 5 -5.73 -2.89 -20.28
N GLU A 6 -5.76 -3.62 -19.16
CA GLU A 6 -6.06 -3.03 -17.85
C GLU A 6 -4.80 -2.35 -17.32
N GLU A 7 -4.86 -1.04 -17.13
CA GLU A 7 -3.80 -0.26 -16.50
C GLU A 7 -4.25 0.27 -15.13
N THR A 8 -3.29 0.41 -14.22
CA THR A 8 -3.55 1.00 -12.91
C THR A 8 -3.67 2.50 -13.05
N ASN A 9 -4.84 3.04 -12.70
CA ASN A 9 -5.02 4.48 -12.61
C ASN A 9 -4.66 4.97 -11.21
N HIS A 10 -3.70 5.89 -11.12
CA HIS A 10 -3.19 6.41 -9.84
C HIS A 10 -4.02 7.57 -9.28
N LEU A 11 -4.75 8.29 -10.12
CA LEU A 11 -5.55 9.45 -9.72
C LEU A 11 -7.00 9.27 -10.20
N PRO A 12 -8.01 9.58 -9.40
CA PRO A 12 -9.42 9.35 -9.73
C PRO A 12 -9.97 10.37 -10.74
N VAL A 13 -9.26 10.59 -11.86
CA VAL A 13 -9.55 11.64 -12.84
C VAL A 13 -9.49 11.13 -14.28
N PHE A 14 -10.22 11.79 -15.17
CA PHE A 14 -10.16 11.56 -16.62
C PHE A 14 -10.56 12.81 -17.39
N GLY A 15 -10.26 12.88 -18.69
CA GLY A 15 -10.64 14.03 -19.51
C GLY A 15 -10.41 13.79 -20.99
N ILE A 16 -11.00 14.66 -21.83
CA ILE A 16 -10.76 14.70 -23.27
C ILE A 16 -10.51 16.14 -23.69
N LYS A 17 -9.50 16.33 -24.55
CA LYS A 17 -9.22 17.58 -25.25
C LYS A 17 -9.65 17.47 -26.71
N ARG A 18 -10.25 18.54 -27.23
CA ARG A 18 -10.52 18.77 -28.66
C ARG A 18 -10.22 20.22 -29.01
N GLY A 19 -9.20 20.46 -29.84
CA GLY A 19 -8.80 21.83 -30.21
C GLY A 19 -8.40 22.64 -28.99
N SER A 20 -9.04 23.80 -28.81
CA SER A 20 -8.94 24.72 -27.66
C SER A 20 -9.99 24.47 -26.57
N HIS A 21 -10.63 23.31 -26.56
CA HIS A 21 -11.60 22.95 -25.53
C HIS A 21 -11.23 21.62 -24.91
N ALA A 22 -11.46 21.49 -23.61
CA ALA A 22 -11.36 20.22 -22.93
C ALA A 22 -12.38 20.11 -21.82
N PHE A 23 -12.75 18.88 -21.49
CA PHE A 23 -13.36 18.60 -20.19
C PHE A 23 -12.40 17.79 -19.34
N PHE A 24 -12.47 18.02 -18.05
CA PHE A 24 -11.75 17.29 -17.03
C PHE A 24 -12.75 16.84 -15.97
N ALA A 25 -12.62 15.60 -15.51
CA ALA A 25 -13.55 14.98 -14.59
C ALA A 25 -12.80 14.43 -13.39
N VAL A 26 -13.32 14.71 -12.20
CA VAL A 26 -12.82 14.19 -10.91
C VAL A 26 -13.89 13.29 -10.32
N ILE A 27 -13.53 12.05 -10.01
CA ILE A 27 -14.39 11.10 -9.30
C ILE A 27 -14.23 11.38 -7.80
N GLU A 28 -15.16 12.16 -7.24
CA GLU A 28 -15.13 12.58 -5.84
C GLU A 28 -15.56 11.44 -4.91
N GLU A 29 -16.58 10.68 -5.31
CA GLU A 29 -17.09 9.55 -4.54
C GLU A 29 -17.20 8.29 -5.39
N GLY A 30 -16.91 7.13 -4.79
CA GLY A 30 -16.95 5.84 -5.47
C GLY A 30 -15.70 5.48 -6.28
N ALA A 31 -14.59 6.21 -6.13
CA ALA A 31 -13.34 5.97 -6.87
C ALA A 31 -12.82 4.53 -6.76
N ALA A 32 -12.93 3.89 -5.59
CA ALA A 32 -12.53 2.50 -5.38
C ALA A 32 -13.37 1.46 -6.17
N LEU A 33 -14.53 1.86 -6.69
CA LEU A 33 -15.44 1.05 -7.49
C LEU A 33 -15.42 1.43 -8.97
N ALA A 34 -14.71 2.50 -9.31
CA ALA A 34 -14.71 3.07 -10.64
C ALA A 34 -13.68 2.40 -11.55
N GLN A 35 -14.08 2.17 -12.78
CA GLN A 35 -13.20 1.87 -13.90
C GLN A 35 -13.32 3.00 -14.89
N ILE A 36 -12.19 3.56 -15.32
CA ILE A 36 -12.18 4.55 -16.37
C ILE A 36 -12.07 3.82 -17.69
N ARG A 37 -13.07 4.01 -18.55
CA ARG A 37 -13.10 3.41 -19.89
C ARG A 37 -12.78 4.49 -20.89
N ALA A 38 -11.71 4.28 -21.65
CA ALA A 38 -11.33 5.13 -22.76
C ALA A 38 -11.24 4.28 -24.03
N ASP A 39 -11.78 4.79 -25.14
CA ASP A 39 -11.62 4.18 -26.45
C ASP A 39 -11.54 5.26 -27.53
N ILE A 40 -10.89 4.92 -28.64
CA ILE A 40 -10.77 5.78 -29.81
C ILE A 40 -11.91 5.50 -30.79
N ALA A 41 -12.13 6.42 -31.73
CA ALA A 41 -13.09 6.21 -32.81
C ALA A 41 -12.80 4.92 -33.60
N ARG A 42 -13.85 4.13 -33.84
CA ARG A 42 -13.86 2.84 -34.57
C ARG A 42 -15.03 2.83 -35.56
N PRO A 43 -15.09 1.89 -36.52
CA PRO A 43 -16.23 1.79 -37.44
C PRO A 43 -17.60 1.69 -36.74
N ALA A 44 -17.66 1.10 -35.54
CA ALA A 44 -18.89 1.00 -34.74
C ALA A 44 -19.20 2.24 -33.90
N SER A 45 -18.23 3.14 -33.66
CA SER A 45 -18.40 4.38 -32.90
C SER A 45 -17.45 5.45 -33.43
N GLN A 46 -17.97 6.48 -34.10
CA GLN A 46 -17.16 7.51 -34.74
C GLN A 46 -16.52 8.53 -33.78
N TYR A 47 -16.68 8.35 -32.47
CA TYR A 47 -16.21 9.28 -31.45
C TYR A 47 -15.22 8.63 -30.50
N ASN A 48 -14.24 9.42 -30.06
CA ASN A 48 -13.42 9.08 -28.90
C ASN A 48 -14.27 9.25 -27.64
N VAL A 49 -14.12 8.33 -26.69
CA VAL A 49 -14.87 8.33 -25.42
C VAL A 49 -13.93 8.14 -24.25
N ALA A 50 -14.27 8.77 -23.12
CA ALA A 50 -13.61 8.61 -21.84
C ALA A 50 -14.67 8.84 -20.75
N TYR A 51 -14.94 7.84 -19.93
CA TYR A 51 -16.00 7.91 -18.92
C TYR A 51 -15.74 6.98 -17.74
N ALA A 52 -16.26 7.33 -16.57
CA ALA A 52 -16.27 6.47 -15.40
C ALA A 52 -17.41 5.44 -15.49
N ALA A 53 -17.08 4.17 -15.24
CA ALA A 53 -18.02 3.07 -15.09
C ALA A 53 -17.90 2.51 -13.67
N PHE A 54 -18.97 2.55 -12.89
CA PHE A 54 -18.96 2.11 -11.50
C PHE A 54 -19.48 0.69 -11.36
N GLN A 55 -18.69 -0.19 -10.74
CA GLN A 55 -19.11 -1.55 -10.42
C GLN A 55 -19.75 -1.60 -9.02
N THR A 56 -21.04 -1.31 -8.94
CA THR A 56 -21.79 -1.24 -7.67
C THR A 56 -22.13 -2.60 -7.07
N ILE A 57 -22.17 -3.66 -7.90
CA ILE A 57 -22.33 -5.05 -7.47
C ILE A 57 -21.20 -5.89 -8.08
N PRO A 58 -20.13 -6.14 -7.33
CA PRO A 58 -19.09 -7.09 -7.74
C PRO A 58 -19.66 -8.49 -7.94
N LYS A 59 -19.18 -9.19 -8.96
CA LYS A 59 -19.49 -10.58 -9.24
C LYS A 59 -18.21 -11.39 -9.42
N SER A 60 -18.24 -12.65 -8.99
CA SER A 60 -17.21 -13.64 -9.23
C SER A 60 -17.84 -14.89 -9.80
N ALA A 61 -17.07 -15.67 -10.54
CA ALA A 61 -17.46 -17.02 -10.89
C ALA A 61 -16.81 -18.03 -9.93
N ARG A 62 -17.49 -19.15 -9.67
CA ARG A 62 -16.92 -20.32 -9.01
C ARG A 62 -17.26 -21.56 -9.82
N ARG A 63 -16.23 -22.31 -10.21
CA ARG A 63 -16.41 -23.64 -10.81
C ARG A 63 -16.69 -24.66 -9.70
N LEU A 64 -17.72 -25.47 -9.90
CA LEU A 64 -18.06 -26.59 -9.01
C LEU A 64 -17.46 -27.89 -9.53
N ASP A 65 -17.43 -28.05 -10.86
CA ASP A 65 -16.81 -29.16 -11.58
C ASP A 65 -16.29 -28.67 -12.97
N GLN A 66 -15.91 -29.59 -13.85
CA GLN A 66 -15.40 -29.26 -15.20
C GLN A 66 -16.44 -28.56 -16.09
N PHE A 67 -17.73 -28.82 -15.90
CA PHE A 67 -18.84 -28.40 -16.75
C PHE A 67 -19.73 -27.33 -16.09
N THR A 68 -19.69 -27.20 -14.76
CA THR A 68 -20.59 -26.34 -13.98
C THR A 68 -19.84 -25.16 -13.37
N GLN A 69 -20.23 -23.96 -13.79
CA GLN A 69 -19.77 -22.69 -13.23
C GLN A 69 -20.97 -21.87 -12.75
N ILE A 70 -20.96 -21.44 -11.50
CA ILE A 70 -21.97 -20.52 -10.95
C ILE A 70 -21.41 -19.12 -10.81
N ASN A 71 -22.27 -18.12 -10.98
CA ASN A 71 -21.96 -16.73 -10.66
C ASN A 71 -22.37 -16.44 -9.22
N LEU A 72 -21.44 -15.86 -8.47
CA LEU A 72 -21.61 -15.39 -7.11
C LEU A 72 -21.58 -13.87 -7.15
N TYR A 73 -22.55 -13.24 -6.49
CA TYR A 73 -22.67 -11.80 -6.41
C TYR A 73 -22.44 -11.37 -4.97
N GLN A 74 -21.89 -10.17 -4.79
CA GLN A 74 -21.85 -9.55 -3.47
C GLN A 74 -23.28 -9.44 -2.91
N THR A 75 -23.46 -9.81 -1.64
CA THR A 75 -24.79 -9.88 -1.00
C THR A 75 -25.50 -8.53 -0.93
N ARG A 76 -24.75 -7.43 -0.89
CA ARG A 76 -25.28 -6.06 -0.82
C ARG A 76 -24.60 -5.22 -1.89
N ALA A 77 -25.39 -4.46 -2.63
CA ALA A 77 -24.87 -3.42 -3.49
C ALA A 77 -24.17 -2.32 -2.66
N TYR A 78 -23.26 -1.60 -3.29
CA TYR A 78 -22.76 -0.36 -2.71
C TYR A 78 -23.94 0.62 -2.51
N GLY A 79 -24.01 1.22 -1.33
CA GLY A 79 -25.10 2.13 -0.94
C GLY A 79 -24.62 3.53 -0.58
N GLY A 80 -23.37 3.88 -0.89
CA GLY A 80 -22.88 5.26 -0.82
C GLY A 80 -23.07 5.99 -2.14
N ASP A 81 -22.66 7.25 -2.18
CA ASP A 81 -22.85 8.09 -3.36
C ASP A 81 -21.77 7.83 -4.42
N LEU A 82 -22.12 8.12 -5.67
CA LEU A 82 -21.23 8.06 -6.81
C LEU A 82 -21.22 9.45 -7.43
N GLN A 83 -20.11 10.16 -7.29
CA GLN A 83 -20.04 11.57 -7.65
C GLN A 83 -18.88 11.81 -8.61
N VAL A 84 -19.20 12.47 -9.73
CA VAL A 84 -18.22 12.91 -10.72
C VAL A 84 -18.43 14.39 -10.97
N ARG A 85 -17.41 15.20 -10.66
CA ARG A 85 -17.38 16.62 -10.98
C ARG A 85 -16.74 16.82 -12.34
N TYR A 86 -17.43 17.55 -13.23
CA TYR A 86 -16.90 17.96 -14.52
C TYR A 86 -16.51 19.43 -14.50
N ALA A 87 -15.32 19.72 -14.99
CA ALA A 87 -14.81 21.05 -15.26
C ALA A 87 -14.53 21.19 -16.76
N PHE A 88 -14.77 22.38 -17.29
CA PHE A 88 -14.49 22.71 -18.69
C PHE A 88 -13.32 23.68 -18.76
N LEU A 89 -12.33 23.33 -19.57
CA LEU A 89 -11.11 24.09 -19.78
C LEU A 89 -11.09 24.62 -21.21
N TYR A 90 -10.56 25.83 -21.38
CA TYR A 90 -10.58 26.57 -22.63
C TYR A 90 -9.19 27.08 -22.99
N ASP A 91 -8.93 27.23 -24.28
CA ASP A 91 -7.75 27.84 -24.86
C ASP A 91 -6.43 27.27 -24.31
N GLU A 92 -5.63 28.08 -23.60
CA GLU A 92 -4.32 27.68 -23.09
C GLU A 92 -4.42 26.64 -21.95
N ASP A 93 -5.52 26.65 -21.21
CA ASP A 93 -5.79 25.70 -20.13
C ASP A 93 -6.44 24.41 -20.63
N ALA A 94 -6.94 24.38 -21.87
CA ALA A 94 -7.43 23.17 -22.52
C ALA A 94 -6.30 22.20 -22.91
N THR A 95 -5.31 22.00 -22.04
CA THR A 95 -4.13 21.15 -22.25
C THR A 95 -4.01 20.12 -21.13
N TYR A 96 -3.21 19.06 -21.34
CA TYR A 96 -2.90 18.10 -20.28
C TYR A 96 -2.33 18.80 -19.04
N SER A 97 -1.41 19.75 -19.23
CA SER A 97 -0.84 20.53 -18.14
C SER A 97 -1.88 21.41 -17.45
N GLY A 98 -2.84 21.98 -18.20
CA GLY A 98 -3.97 22.71 -17.61
C GLY A 98 -4.87 21.83 -16.75
N MET A 99 -5.19 20.62 -17.23
CA MET A 99 -5.92 19.62 -16.43
C MET A 99 -5.18 19.24 -15.14
N ALA A 100 -3.86 19.03 -15.23
CA ALA A 100 -3.04 18.69 -14.06
C ALA A 100 -2.98 19.83 -13.03
N ARG A 101 -2.84 21.08 -13.48
CA ARG A 101 -2.90 22.27 -12.61
C ARG A 101 -4.28 22.40 -11.95
N PHE A 102 -5.34 22.27 -12.74
CA PHE A 102 -6.71 22.30 -12.20
C PHE A 102 -6.89 21.27 -11.08
N TYR A 103 -6.41 20.03 -11.27
CA TYR A 103 -6.53 19.01 -10.24
C TYR A 103 -5.64 19.27 -9.02
N GLN A 104 -4.44 19.82 -9.21
CA GLN A 104 -3.58 20.24 -8.11
C GLN A 104 -4.25 21.31 -7.26
N ASP A 105 -4.81 22.35 -7.89
CA ASP A 105 -5.53 23.42 -7.21
C ASP A 105 -6.78 22.88 -6.49
N TYR A 106 -7.53 22.00 -7.15
CA TYR A 106 -8.65 21.28 -6.54
C TYR A 106 -8.23 20.53 -5.26
N LEU A 107 -7.12 19.78 -5.30
CA LEU A 107 -6.63 19.06 -4.12
C LEU A 107 -6.14 19.99 -2.99
N LEU A 108 -5.60 21.17 -3.33
CA LEU A 108 -5.23 22.20 -2.36
C LEU A 108 -6.47 22.81 -1.70
N GLU A 109 -7.51 23.11 -2.48
CA GLU A 109 -8.78 23.66 -2.00
C GLU A 109 -9.53 22.69 -1.08
N GLU A 110 -9.56 21.40 -1.43
CA GLU A 110 -10.14 20.33 -0.61
C GLU A 110 -9.28 19.99 0.62
N GLY A 111 -8.10 20.59 0.78
CA GLY A 111 -7.17 20.32 1.88
C GLY A 111 -6.55 18.92 1.86
N THR A 112 -6.70 18.17 0.76
CA THR A 112 -6.09 16.84 0.58
C THR A 112 -4.60 16.94 0.27
N LEU A 113 -4.20 17.99 -0.45
CA LEU A 113 -2.80 18.31 -0.73
C LEU A 113 -2.37 19.49 0.14
N ALA A 114 -1.18 19.40 0.72
CA ALA A 114 -0.53 20.51 1.40
C ALA A 114 0.73 20.93 0.62
N ARG A 115 1.04 22.22 0.63
CA ARG A 115 2.33 22.68 0.10
C ARG A 115 3.44 22.18 1.01
N HIS A 116 4.49 21.60 0.44
CA HIS A 116 5.69 21.23 1.19
C HIS A 116 6.34 22.47 1.79
N THR A 117 6.70 22.39 3.07
CA THR A 117 7.25 23.50 3.86
C THR A 117 8.73 23.34 4.23
N LYS A 118 9.30 22.14 4.07
CA LYS A 118 10.73 21.89 4.30
C LYS A 118 11.51 22.23 3.03
N ASP A 119 12.52 23.10 3.16
CA ASP A 119 13.49 23.37 2.11
C ASP A 119 14.46 22.18 1.93
N GLY A 120 14.91 21.95 0.69
CA GLY A 120 15.85 20.89 0.34
C GLY A 120 15.21 19.57 -0.12
N ILE A 121 15.97 18.78 -0.86
CA ILE A 121 15.53 17.49 -1.41
C ILE A 121 15.62 16.44 -0.29
N PRO A 122 14.52 15.73 0.06
CA PRO A 122 14.56 14.70 1.09
C PRO A 122 15.39 13.48 0.64
N PHE A 123 16.26 12.99 1.51
CA PHE A 123 17.01 11.75 1.30
C PHE A 123 16.36 10.59 2.05
N PHE A 124 15.71 9.69 1.31
CA PHE A 124 15.09 8.50 1.89
C PHE A 124 16.11 7.38 2.06
N LEU A 125 16.42 7.03 3.30
CA LEU A 125 17.24 5.88 3.66
C LEU A 125 16.35 4.75 4.17
N GLU A 126 16.32 3.62 3.47
CA GLU A 126 15.72 2.39 4.00
C GLU A 126 16.81 1.45 4.56
N VAL A 127 16.65 1.07 5.83
CA VAL A 127 17.51 0.12 6.53
C VAL A 127 16.73 -1.16 6.81
N LEU A 128 17.37 -2.30 6.57
CA LEU A 128 16.81 -3.62 6.89
C LEU A 128 17.37 -4.11 8.23
N GLY A 129 16.48 -4.34 9.19
CA GLY A 129 16.79 -4.90 10.50
C GLY A 129 17.01 -6.41 10.43
N VAL A 130 15.92 -7.18 10.36
CA VAL A 130 15.96 -8.65 10.28
C VAL A 130 15.30 -9.14 8.99
N VAL A 131 15.91 -10.15 8.37
CA VAL A 131 15.30 -10.91 7.27
C VAL A 131 15.12 -12.39 7.64
N PRO A 132 14.02 -13.03 7.21
CA PRO A 132 13.88 -14.48 7.33
C PRO A 132 14.84 -15.18 6.38
N LYS A 133 15.54 -16.21 6.87
CA LYS A 133 16.44 -17.05 6.08
C LYS A 133 16.21 -18.51 6.41
N THR A 134 16.00 -19.34 5.40
CA THR A 134 15.98 -20.80 5.58
C THR A 134 17.42 -21.33 5.54
N GLN A 135 17.82 -22.05 6.59
CA GLN A 135 19.14 -22.68 6.67
C GLN A 135 19.06 -24.05 7.36
N PRO A 136 19.99 -24.97 7.04
CA PRO A 136 20.03 -26.27 7.73
C PRO A 136 20.49 -26.08 9.17
N ILE A 137 19.68 -26.53 10.13
CA ILE A 137 20.04 -26.63 11.55
C ILE A 137 19.89 -28.08 11.95
N LEU A 138 20.99 -28.72 12.32
CA LEU A 138 21.03 -30.15 12.67
C LEU A 138 20.41 -31.03 11.58
N GLY A 139 20.72 -30.74 10.31
CA GLY A 139 20.22 -31.50 9.16
C GLY A 139 18.78 -31.19 8.73
N VAL A 140 18.06 -30.33 9.46
CA VAL A 140 16.67 -29.95 9.13
C VAL A 140 16.65 -28.50 8.63
N ALA A 141 16.03 -28.26 7.48
CA ALA A 141 15.80 -26.90 7.00
C ALA A 141 14.88 -26.15 7.97
N ARG A 142 15.41 -25.09 8.60
CA ARG A 142 14.66 -24.25 9.53
C ARG A 142 14.78 -22.80 9.12
N GLU A 143 13.68 -22.08 9.24
CA GLU A 143 13.68 -20.65 9.07
C GLU A 143 14.23 -19.97 10.34
N VAL A 144 15.20 -19.09 10.16
CA VAL A 144 15.78 -18.26 11.21
C VAL A 144 15.60 -16.78 10.91
N GLN A 145 15.59 -15.98 11.97
CA GLN A 145 15.64 -14.52 11.89
C GLN A 145 17.11 -14.11 11.84
N LEU A 146 17.59 -13.72 10.66
CA LEU A 146 18.95 -13.23 10.46
C LEU A 146 18.98 -11.72 10.73
N PRO A 147 19.62 -11.24 11.82
CA PRO A 147 19.88 -9.82 11.99
C PRO A 147 20.89 -9.34 10.95
N LEU A 148 20.58 -8.22 10.30
CA LEU A 148 21.42 -7.53 9.33
C LEU A 148 21.95 -6.23 9.92
N THR A 149 21.07 -5.34 10.36
CA THR A 149 21.43 -4.03 10.90
C THR A 149 20.76 -3.80 12.24
N SER A 150 21.55 -3.69 13.31
CA SER A 150 21.08 -3.32 14.64
C SER A 150 20.66 -1.85 14.72
N PHE A 151 19.94 -1.47 15.78
CA PHE A 151 19.56 -0.06 15.99
C PHE A 151 20.78 0.85 16.15
N ALA A 152 21.85 0.37 16.79
CA ALA A 152 23.11 1.11 16.95
C ALA A 152 23.84 1.30 15.61
N GLU A 153 23.86 0.29 14.74
CA GLU A 153 24.45 0.41 13.40
C GLU A 153 23.63 1.37 12.53
N ALA A 154 22.30 1.36 12.62
CA ALA A 154 21.44 2.32 11.93
C ALA A 154 21.75 3.77 12.37
N GLN A 155 22.00 3.99 13.66
CA GLN A 155 22.45 5.29 14.17
C GLN A 155 23.80 5.70 13.55
N VAL A 156 24.78 4.79 13.47
CA VAL A 156 26.08 5.06 12.82
C VAL A 156 25.92 5.40 11.34
N MET A 157 25.03 4.70 10.62
CA MET A 157 24.75 5.00 9.21
C MET A 157 24.19 6.40 9.04
N VAL A 158 23.20 6.79 9.85
CA VAL A 158 22.60 8.14 9.78
C VAL A 158 23.64 9.20 10.17
N GLN A 159 24.41 8.97 11.24
CA GLN A 159 25.47 9.90 11.66
C GLN A 159 26.48 10.15 10.53
N SER A 160 26.92 9.10 9.84
CA SER A 160 27.85 9.20 8.70
C SER A 160 27.29 10.07 7.55
N LEU A 161 26.00 9.94 7.24
CA LEU A 161 25.35 10.78 6.23
C LEU A 161 25.30 12.25 6.66
N LEU A 162 24.92 12.50 7.91
CA LEU A 162 24.89 13.85 8.47
C LEU A 162 26.28 14.50 8.48
N ASP A 163 27.33 13.74 8.86
CA ASP A 163 28.72 14.21 8.88
C ASP A 163 29.27 14.54 7.49
N THR A 164 28.73 13.89 6.44
CA THR A 164 29.05 14.18 5.04
C THR A 164 28.29 15.41 4.50
N GLY A 165 27.42 16.01 5.32
CA GLY A 165 26.61 17.18 4.97
C GLY A 165 25.29 16.86 4.28
N ILE A 166 24.85 15.58 4.28
CA ILE A 166 23.52 15.21 3.79
C ILE A 166 22.49 15.60 4.85
N SER A 167 21.79 16.70 4.62
CA SER A 167 20.67 17.18 5.43
C SER A 167 19.33 16.61 4.95
N ASN A 168 18.26 16.73 5.75
CA ASN A 168 16.89 16.27 5.41
C ASN A 168 16.83 14.76 5.12
N VAL A 169 17.41 13.96 6.02
CA VAL A 169 17.35 12.49 5.97
C VAL A 169 16.00 12.03 6.51
N GLN A 170 15.40 11.05 5.83
CA GLN A 170 14.21 10.33 6.29
C GLN A 170 14.56 8.86 6.43
N LEU A 171 14.58 8.35 7.66
CA LEU A 171 14.94 6.96 7.95
C LEU A 171 13.68 6.09 7.95
N ARG A 172 13.60 5.14 7.03
CA ARG A 172 12.66 4.02 7.08
C ARG A 172 13.37 2.79 7.63
N LEU A 173 12.84 2.18 8.69
CA LEU A 173 13.38 0.95 9.25
C LEU A 173 12.44 -0.23 9.03
N SER A 174 12.86 -1.16 8.18
CA SER A 174 12.09 -2.36 7.82
C SER A 174 12.59 -3.59 8.60
N GLY A 175 11.67 -4.48 8.98
CA GLY A 175 12.03 -5.74 9.66
C GLY A 175 12.52 -5.59 11.10
N TRP A 176 12.09 -4.56 11.81
CA TRP A 176 12.38 -4.34 13.23
C TRP A 176 11.48 -5.16 14.18
N LEU A 177 10.38 -5.73 13.66
CA LEU A 177 9.48 -6.62 14.38
C LEU A 177 9.89 -8.10 14.24
N SER A 178 9.49 -8.92 15.21
CA SER A 178 9.72 -10.36 15.21
C SER A 178 9.14 -11.01 13.95
N GLY A 179 9.96 -11.78 13.26
CA GLY A 179 9.73 -12.33 11.92
C GLY A 179 10.43 -11.54 10.81
N GLY A 180 11.03 -10.39 11.13
CA GLY A 180 11.78 -9.56 10.20
C GLY A 180 10.89 -8.83 9.21
N VAL A 181 11.36 -8.65 7.98
CA VAL A 181 10.58 -8.04 6.88
C VAL A 181 9.27 -8.78 6.59
N GLN A 182 9.16 -10.05 6.98
CA GLN A 182 7.93 -10.85 6.97
C GLN A 182 7.46 -11.09 8.41
N HIS A 183 7.21 -10.00 9.13
CA HIS A 183 6.93 -10.03 10.56
C HIS A 183 5.67 -10.84 10.89
N ARG A 184 5.57 -11.23 12.17
CA ARG A 184 4.37 -11.83 12.75
C ARG A 184 3.23 -10.81 12.73
N TYR A 185 1.99 -11.29 12.80
CA TYR A 185 0.81 -10.44 12.87
C TYR A 185 0.97 -9.37 13.97
N PRO A 186 0.90 -8.06 13.64
CA PRO A 186 1.35 -6.98 14.51
C PRO A 186 0.26 -6.57 15.52
N ASN A 187 -0.20 -7.49 16.35
CA ASN A 187 -1.19 -7.23 17.41
C ASN A 187 -0.56 -6.72 18.72
N GLY A 188 0.60 -6.08 18.59
CA GLY A 188 1.49 -5.63 19.66
C GLY A 188 2.91 -5.47 19.12
N VAL A 189 3.78 -4.83 19.89
CA VAL A 189 5.16 -4.55 19.50
C VAL A 189 6.08 -5.65 20.04
N LYS A 190 6.42 -6.59 19.16
CA LYS A 190 7.41 -7.64 19.44
C LYS A 190 8.66 -7.37 18.64
N LEU A 191 9.71 -6.88 19.30
CA LEU A 191 10.97 -6.55 18.62
C LEU A 191 11.66 -7.80 18.06
N ALA A 192 12.29 -7.65 16.91
CA ALA A 192 13.10 -8.69 16.32
C ALA A 192 14.35 -8.95 17.19
N PRO A 193 14.81 -10.21 17.30
CA PRO A 193 16.00 -10.53 18.08
C PRO A 193 17.25 -9.96 17.43
N GLY A 194 18.27 -9.66 18.23
CA GLY A 194 19.59 -9.24 17.74
C GLY A 194 19.70 -7.78 17.33
N LEU A 195 18.65 -6.96 17.46
CA LEU A 195 18.67 -5.54 17.07
C LEU A 195 19.07 -4.56 18.18
N GLY A 196 19.16 -5.01 19.44
CA GLY A 196 19.40 -4.14 20.61
C GLY A 196 18.19 -3.94 21.53
N GLY A 197 17.05 -4.53 21.17
CA GLY A 197 15.85 -4.55 22.03
C GLY A 197 15.25 -3.17 22.27
N ARG A 198 14.48 -3.02 23.36
CA ARG A 198 13.74 -1.78 23.66
C ARG A 198 14.66 -0.59 23.87
N THR A 199 15.76 -0.80 24.59
CA THR A 199 16.75 0.23 24.87
C THR A 199 17.34 0.78 23.57
N GLY A 200 17.86 -0.09 22.70
CA GLY A 200 18.45 0.35 21.43
C GLY A 200 17.45 1.05 20.50
N LEU A 201 16.18 0.61 20.47
CA LEU A 201 15.16 1.30 19.68
C LEU A 201 14.85 2.70 20.21
N THR A 202 14.80 2.85 21.54
CA THR A 202 14.53 4.13 22.20
C THR A 202 15.71 5.10 22.01
N GLU A 203 16.94 4.60 22.13
CA GLU A 203 18.16 5.36 21.87
C GLU A 203 18.23 5.84 20.42
N LEU A 204 17.92 4.97 19.45
CA LEU A 204 17.85 5.34 18.04
C LEU A 204 16.78 6.43 17.82
N ALA A 205 15.57 6.25 18.35
CA ALA A 205 14.50 7.23 18.19
C ALA A 205 14.87 8.59 18.78
N GLN A 206 15.49 8.61 19.96
CA GLN A 206 15.97 9.84 20.58
C GLN A 206 17.08 10.50 19.75
N PHE A 207 18.06 9.73 19.29
CA PHE A 207 19.15 10.22 18.44
C PHE A 207 18.62 10.89 17.15
N LEU A 208 17.64 10.27 16.50
CA LEU A 208 17.04 10.82 15.27
C LEU A 208 16.25 12.09 15.57
N GLN A 209 15.49 12.11 16.66
CA GLN A 209 14.73 13.30 17.08
C GLN A 209 15.66 14.48 17.41
N GLU A 210 16.77 14.25 18.10
CA GLU A 210 17.76 15.28 18.44
C GLU A 210 18.43 15.89 17.20
N ARG A 211 18.40 15.19 16.06
CA ARG A 211 19.00 15.60 14.79
C ARG A 211 17.98 16.00 13.71
N ASP A 212 16.71 16.14 14.08
CA ASP A 212 15.61 16.47 13.16
C ASP A 212 15.52 15.52 11.95
N VAL A 213 15.80 14.23 12.19
CA VAL A 213 15.67 13.15 11.20
C VAL A 213 14.31 12.47 11.38
N ASP A 214 13.49 12.49 10.34
CA ASP A 214 12.17 11.85 10.37
C ASP A 214 12.33 10.32 10.41
N PHE A 215 11.65 9.64 11.33
CA PHE A 215 11.77 8.21 11.57
C PHE A 215 10.48 7.45 11.26
N TYR A 216 10.57 6.46 10.38
CA TYR A 216 9.44 5.67 9.89
C TYR A 216 9.69 4.16 10.11
N PRO A 217 9.39 3.61 11.31
CA PRO A 217 9.39 2.17 11.52
C PRO A 217 8.30 1.48 10.70
N ALA A 218 8.70 0.64 9.75
CA ALA A 218 7.77 0.03 8.81
C ALA A 218 6.97 -1.11 9.46
N VAL A 219 5.66 -1.09 9.28
CA VAL A 219 4.74 -2.14 9.76
C VAL A 219 3.70 -2.44 8.69
N GLU A 220 3.51 -3.72 8.36
CA GLU A 220 2.47 -4.17 7.43
C GLU A 220 1.23 -4.66 8.18
N PHE A 221 0.15 -3.89 8.11
CA PHE A 221 -1.13 -4.28 8.75
C PHE A 221 -2.05 -5.08 7.82
N LEU A 222 -2.05 -4.76 6.52
CA LEU A 222 -2.99 -5.34 5.55
C LEU A 222 -2.53 -6.69 4.98
N LYS A 223 -1.23 -6.95 4.99
CA LYS A 223 -0.62 -8.19 4.48
C LYS A 223 -0.13 -9.03 5.65
N VAL A 224 -0.68 -10.23 5.79
CA VAL A 224 -0.37 -11.15 6.89
C VAL A 224 0.46 -12.32 6.37
N HIS A 225 1.78 -12.25 6.57
CA HIS A 225 2.73 -13.26 6.11
C HIS A 225 2.67 -14.56 6.93
N ARG A 226 2.35 -14.46 8.22
CA ARG A 226 2.37 -15.58 9.15
C ARG A 226 1.00 -15.74 9.81
N SER A 227 0.39 -16.90 9.63
CA SER A 227 -0.94 -17.22 10.18
C SER A 227 -0.87 -18.27 11.29
N GLY A 228 -1.91 -18.33 12.12
CA GLY A 228 -2.05 -19.33 13.18
C GLY A 228 -2.43 -18.73 14.53
N ILE A 229 -3.02 -19.55 15.40
CA ILE A 229 -3.51 -19.13 16.73
C ILE A 229 -2.37 -18.52 17.57
N LEU A 230 -1.19 -19.14 17.53
CA LEU A 230 0.01 -18.65 18.23
C LEU A 230 0.58 -17.35 17.65
N GLN A 231 0.15 -16.96 16.45
CA GLN A 231 0.49 -15.69 15.82
C GLN A 231 -0.56 -14.61 16.07
N GLY A 232 -1.73 -14.94 16.62
CA GLY A 232 -2.81 -13.98 16.87
C GLY A 232 -3.73 -13.71 15.68
N PHE A 233 -3.49 -14.34 14.52
CA PHE A 233 -4.30 -14.20 13.30
C PHE A 233 -5.01 -15.50 12.94
N GLN A 234 -6.33 -15.40 12.72
CA GLN A 234 -7.15 -16.52 12.25
C GLN A 234 -7.83 -16.17 10.93
N PRO A 235 -7.52 -16.85 9.81
CA PRO A 235 -8.13 -16.55 8.51
C PRO A 235 -9.66 -16.55 8.52
N ARG A 236 -10.28 -17.46 9.29
CA ARG A 236 -11.73 -17.56 9.44
C ARG A 236 -12.37 -16.29 9.99
N ARG A 237 -11.71 -15.64 10.96
CA ARG A 237 -12.20 -14.49 11.73
C ARG A 237 -11.72 -13.16 11.15
N ASP A 238 -10.44 -13.08 10.81
CA ASP A 238 -9.72 -11.84 10.54
C ASP A 238 -9.35 -11.69 9.05
N GLY A 239 -9.36 -12.78 8.27
CA GLY A 239 -9.01 -12.75 6.86
C GLY A 239 -10.11 -12.14 5.98
N ALA A 240 -9.71 -11.35 4.99
CA ALA A 240 -10.59 -10.92 3.92
C ALA A 240 -11.02 -12.12 3.06
N ARG A 241 -12.19 -12.01 2.44
CA ARG A 241 -12.72 -13.02 1.53
C ARG A 241 -13.08 -12.36 0.21
N ALA A 242 -12.75 -13.03 -0.89
CA ALA A 242 -13.24 -12.66 -2.20
C ALA A 242 -14.76 -12.90 -2.30
N VAL A 243 -15.39 -12.33 -3.33
CA VAL A 243 -16.83 -12.57 -3.64
C VAL A 243 -17.12 -14.07 -3.84
N SER A 244 -16.12 -14.86 -4.24
CA SER A 244 -16.22 -16.31 -4.35
C SER A 244 -16.36 -17.04 -2.99
N GLY A 245 -16.16 -16.35 -1.88
CA GLY A 245 -16.13 -16.90 -0.53
C GLY A 245 -14.77 -17.47 -0.11
N LEU A 246 -13.81 -17.56 -1.02
CA LEU A 246 -12.43 -17.99 -0.73
C LEU A 246 -11.68 -16.88 0.01
N TYR A 247 -10.68 -17.25 0.83
CA TYR A 247 -9.81 -16.27 1.47
C TYR A 247 -9.04 -15.47 0.42
N ALA A 248 -8.99 -14.16 0.59
CA ALA A 248 -8.13 -13.30 -0.22
C ALA A 248 -6.68 -13.52 0.21
N THR A 249 -5.86 -13.96 -0.73
CA THR A 249 -4.42 -14.19 -0.53
C THR A 249 -3.63 -13.47 -1.61
N LEU A 250 -2.45 -13.00 -1.24
CA LEU A 250 -1.47 -12.41 -2.14
C LEU A 250 -0.36 -13.45 -2.34
N PRO A 251 -0.15 -13.95 -3.57
CA PRO A 251 0.96 -14.85 -3.83
C PRO A 251 2.28 -14.11 -3.57
N ASN A 252 3.27 -14.86 -3.11
CA ASN A 252 4.64 -14.35 -3.14
C ASN A 252 5.12 -14.32 -4.59
N TYR A 253 6.00 -13.36 -4.89
CA TYR A 253 6.61 -13.23 -6.20
C TYR A 253 8.10 -13.47 -6.10
N ASP A 254 8.66 -14.09 -7.12
CA ASP A 254 10.10 -14.10 -7.33
C ASP A 254 10.56 -12.67 -7.65
N LEU A 255 11.54 -12.16 -6.91
CA LEU A 255 12.00 -10.78 -7.04
C LEU A 255 12.77 -10.53 -8.35
N VAL A 256 13.28 -11.59 -9.00
CA VAL A 256 14.06 -11.50 -10.25
C VAL A 256 13.16 -11.67 -11.46
N THR A 257 12.30 -12.69 -11.47
CA THR A 257 11.45 -13.00 -12.64
C THR A 257 10.08 -12.34 -12.57
N HIS A 258 9.70 -11.78 -11.41
CA HIS A 258 8.37 -11.23 -11.13
C HIS A 258 7.24 -12.26 -11.38
N THR A 259 7.55 -13.55 -11.31
CA THR A 259 6.57 -14.63 -11.45
C THR A 259 5.97 -14.98 -10.10
N ALA A 260 4.66 -15.20 -10.05
CA ALA A 260 3.99 -15.69 -8.86
C ALA A 260 4.52 -17.08 -8.48
N LEU A 261 4.93 -17.24 -7.23
CA LEU A 261 5.38 -18.51 -6.67
C LEU A 261 4.17 -19.38 -6.33
N SER A 262 4.32 -20.70 -6.52
CA SER A 262 3.28 -21.69 -6.17
C SER A 262 3.15 -21.90 -4.66
N GLU A 263 4.19 -21.55 -3.90
CA GLU A 263 4.25 -21.70 -2.45
C GLU A 263 4.38 -20.35 -1.76
N GLY A 264 3.74 -20.24 -0.59
CA GLY A 264 3.73 -19.01 0.20
C GLY A 264 2.75 -17.98 -0.38
N ALA A 265 1.64 -17.81 0.32
CA ALA A 265 0.71 -16.72 0.06
C ALA A 265 0.38 -16.03 1.37
N ALA A 266 0.53 -14.71 1.40
CA ALA A 266 0.11 -13.91 2.54
C ALA A 266 -1.41 -13.77 2.53
N TYR A 267 -2.05 -13.80 3.69
CA TYR A 267 -3.47 -13.45 3.79
C TYR A 267 -3.64 -11.94 3.71
N VAL A 268 -4.74 -11.49 3.11
CA VAL A 268 -5.17 -10.10 3.21
C VAL A 268 -6.01 -9.95 4.47
N LEU A 269 -5.68 -8.96 5.31
CA LEU A 269 -6.48 -8.64 6.50
C LEU A 269 -7.83 -8.05 6.07
N SER A 270 -8.91 -8.48 6.72
CA SER A 270 -10.22 -7.84 6.55
C SER A 270 -10.17 -6.40 7.06
N PRO A 271 -10.67 -5.41 6.28
CA PRO A 271 -10.81 -4.03 6.76
C PRO A 271 -11.61 -3.91 8.07
N ARG A 272 -12.50 -4.88 8.35
CA ARG A 272 -13.24 -4.97 9.63
C ARG A 272 -12.31 -5.14 10.84
N ALA A 273 -11.19 -5.86 10.69
CA ALA A 273 -10.25 -6.15 11.77
C ALA A 273 -9.18 -5.05 11.91
N LEU A 274 -8.98 -4.22 10.89
CA LEU A 274 -7.90 -3.23 10.83
C LEU A 274 -7.95 -2.19 11.96
N PRO A 275 -9.09 -1.54 12.30
CA PRO A 275 -9.10 -0.51 13.34
C PRO A 275 -8.65 -1.05 14.71
N LYS A 276 -9.12 -2.25 15.07
CA LYS A 276 -8.72 -2.91 16.31
C LYS A 276 -7.22 -3.25 16.29
N LEU A 277 -6.73 -3.82 15.19
CA LEU A 277 -5.31 -4.19 15.07
C LEU A 277 -4.39 -2.98 15.22
N VAL A 278 -4.71 -1.88 14.52
CA VAL A 278 -3.93 -0.64 14.59
C VAL A 278 -3.99 -0.04 15.98
N SER A 279 -5.17 -0.01 16.62
CA SER A 279 -5.32 0.49 17.99
C SER A 279 -4.51 -0.32 18.99
N ASP A 280 -4.59 -1.66 18.93
CA ASP A 280 -3.84 -2.56 19.82
C ASP A 280 -2.32 -2.35 19.64
N PHE A 281 -1.86 -2.21 18.38
CA PHE A 281 -0.45 -1.94 18.08
C PHE A 281 0.02 -0.58 18.62
N LEU A 282 -0.75 0.49 18.35
CA LEU A 282 -0.39 1.85 18.74
C LEU A 282 -0.33 2.03 20.26
N GLN A 283 -1.19 1.34 21.02
CA GLN A 283 -1.17 1.39 22.48
C GLN A 283 0.18 0.91 23.05
N GLU A 284 0.78 -0.13 22.46
CA GLU A 284 2.12 -0.58 22.86
C GLU A 284 3.22 0.30 22.27
N TYR A 285 3.06 0.72 21.01
CA TYR A 285 4.03 1.54 20.28
C TYR A 285 4.32 2.89 20.95
N GLN A 286 3.30 3.54 21.50
CA GLN A 286 3.44 4.81 22.23
C GLN A 286 4.40 4.70 23.43
N ASN A 287 4.54 3.51 24.04
CA ASN A 287 5.44 3.29 25.17
C ASN A 287 6.93 3.34 24.78
N PHE A 288 7.24 3.35 23.49
CA PHE A 288 8.62 3.45 22.98
C PHE A 288 9.04 4.91 22.71
N GLY A 289 8.15 5.89 22.91
CA GLY A 289 8.48 7.31 22.76
C GLY A 289 8.79 7.74 21.32
N ILE A 290 8.43 6.92 20.34
CA ILE A 290 8.62 7.22 18.92
C ILE A 290 7.43 8.08 18.47
N LYS A 291 7.72 9.27 17.93
CA LYS A 291 6.74 10.19 17.35
C LYS A 291 6.36 9.82 15.93
#